data_AF-A0A972W9Y1-F1
#
_entry.id   AF-A0A972W9Y1-F1
#
_cell.length_a   1.000
_cell.length_b   1.000
_cell.length_c   1.000
_cell.angle_alpha   90.00
_cell.angle_beta   90.00
_cell.angle_gamma   90.00
#
_symmetry.space_group_name_H-M   'P 1'
#
loop_
_entity.id
_entity.type
_entity.pdbx_description
1 polymer ?
#
loop_
_entity_poly.entity_id
_entity_poly.type
_entity_poly.pdbx_seq_one_letter_code
_entity_poly.pdbx_strand_id
1 'polypeptide(L)'
;MFRIHKIFDVTTPTNRQLISQVQAMLRVQFNALSENDIAKLPAQLANPMKYRFRSILLVAEDGHATVRGFAMLMHAPDFNFCYLDYICAGRGETGRGIGGALYERVREEASQLGVAGIFLECLPDDPALSPDPAIRKQNAARLKFYERFGARPLANTAYETPLKEGDSDPPYLVLDNLGSETGLSRNDARNIVRAVLERKYANVCPPEYVDKIVKSIRDNPVKLREPRYMKAGESPVENRPKQRRIALIINDGHSIHHVNDRGYVEAPVRISSITRELDKTRFFETLVPRKYGISTIQKVHKPEFVQFLQKACANVPPGKSVYPYVFPSRNRARPPKELPLRAGYYCIDTFTPLNANAYKAARGAVDCAMTGADWLLDGGRAAYSLVRPPGHHAESEAFGGFCYFNSGAIAAHHLSDHGKVVMLDIDYHHGNGAQEIFYNRKDVFTISIHGHPRYSYPYFSGFDDEKGEGEGKGYNLNFPLKENLDGEAYRKVLAIALDKIRKYSPQFLVLALGLDTAKGDPTGSFSLMAKDFRENGRMIGALNLPILVVQEGGYKTQTLGINARNFFTGFWEGMSARNSAAAS
;
A
#
# COMPACT_ATOMS: atom_id res chain seq x y z
N MET A 1 13.84 -16.19 -4.39
CA MET A 1 12.69 -15.76 -3.59
C MET A 1 11.85 -14.86 -4.48
N PHE A 2 10.54 -15.07 -4.56
CA PHE A 2 9.62 -14.24 -5.36
C PHE A 2 8.68 -13.49 -4.43
N ARG A 3 8.12 -12.38 -4.92
CA ARG A 3 7.18 -11.52 -4.24
C ARG A 3 5.89 -11.44 -5.05
N ILE A 4 4.74 -11.47 -4.41
CA ILE A 4 3.46 -11.32 -5.09
C ILE A 4 2.87 -9.97 -4.74
N HIS A 5 2.70 -9.11 -5.74
CA HIS A 5 2.07 -7.81 -5.57
C HIS A 5 1.07 -7.52 -6.68
N LYS A 6 0.25 -6.51 -6.43
CA LYS A 6 -0.75 -6.01 -7.37
C LYS A 6 -0.14 -4.97 -8.31
N ILE A 7 -0.61 -4.93 -9.55
CA ILE A 7 -0.36 -3.81 -10.47
C ILE A 7 -1.38 -2.71 -10.18
N PHE A 8 -0.91 -1.58 -9.65
CA PHE A 8 -1.76 -0.48 -9.17
C PHE A 8 -2.04 0.61 -10.22
N ASP A 9 -1.16 0.71 -11.23
CA ASP A 9 -1.24 1.67 -12.32
C ASP A 9 -0.68 1.02 -13.60
N VAL A 10 -1.19 1.39 -14.77
CA VAL A 10 -0.70 0.88 -16.06
C VAL A 10 0.25 1.86 -16.75
N THR A 11 0.42 3.07 -16.21
CA THR A 11 1.14 4.15 -16.88
C THR A 11 2.61 4.22 -16.50
N THR A 12 2.99 3.72 -15.31
CA THR A 12 4.38 3.76 -14.86
C THR A 12 5.27 2.85 -15.73
N PRO A 13 6.53 3.24 -16.01
CA PRO A 13 7.45 2.41 -16.78
C PRO A 13 7.60 0.98 -16.22
N THR A 14 7.75 0.86 -14.90
CA THR A 14 7.86 -0.43 -14.19
C THR A 14 6.65 -1.32 -14.46
N ASN A 15 5.43 -0.81 -14.24
CA ASN A 15 4.23 -1.61 -14.45
C ASN A 15 3.99 -1.96 -15.93
N ARG A 16 4.35 -1.08 -16.88
CA ARG A 16 4.30 -1.40 -18.31
C ARG A 16 5.21 -2.56 -18.70
N GLN A 17 6.41 -2.63 -18.11
CA GLN A 17 7.33 -3.75 -18.32
C GLN A 17 6.75 -5.06 -17.76
N LEU A 18 6.19 -5.04 -16.56
CA LEU A 18 5.55 -6.21 -15.95
C LEU A 18 4.34 -6.68 -16.76
N ILE A 19 3.48 -5.76 -17.21
CA ILE A 19 2.31 -6.09 -18.05
C ILE A 19 2.77 -6.71 -19.38
N SER A 20 3.83 -6.19 -20.00
CA SER A 20 4.39 -6.75 -21.24
C SER A 20 4.85 -8.19 -21.06
N GLN A 21 5.47 -8.52 -19.91
CA GLN A 21 5.86 -9.89 -19.58
C GLN A 21 4.65 -10.80 -19.37
N VAL A 22 3.59 -10.30 -18.71
CA VAL A 22 2.31 -11.03 -18.58
C VAL A 22 1.69 -11.31 -19.94
N GLN A 23 1.69 -10.34 -20.86
CA GLN A 23 1.21 -10.55 -22.23
C GLN A 23 2.03 -11.62 -22.97
N ALA A 24 3.35 -11.62 -22.80
CA ALA A 24 4.19 -12.67 -23.37
C ALA A 24 3.87 -14.06 -22.78
N MET A 25 3.62 -14.16 -21.47
CA MET A 25 3.18 -15.41 -20.84
C MET A 25 1.82 -15.88 -21.37
N LEU A 26 0.86 -14.96 -21.56
CA LEU A 26 -0.46 -15.28 -22.13
C LEU A 26 -0.33 -15.90 -23.52
N ARG A 27 0.51 -15.32 -24.41
CA ARG A 27 0.75 -15.84 -25.77
C ARG A 27 1.29 -17.27 -25.78
N VAL A 28 2.14 -17.62 -24.81
CA VAL A 28 2.81 -18.93 -24.76
C VAL A 28 1.92 -20.00 -24.13
N GLN A 29 1.05 -19.63 -23.19
CA GLN A 29 0.30 -20.58 -22.36
C GLN A 29 -1.13 -20.80 -22.84
N PHE A 30 -1.71 -19.85 -23.59
CA PHE A 30 -3.09 -19.89 -24.03
C PHE A 30 -3.17 -19.67 -25.54
N ASN A 31 -2.86 -20.71 -26.31
CA ASN A 31 -2.79 -20.64 -27.79
C ASN A 31 -4.13 -20.27 -28.46
N ALA A 32 -5.26 -20.42 -27.74
CA ALA A 32 -6.60 -20.07 -28.21
C ALA A 32 -6.96 -18.59 -27.98
N LEU A 33 -6.15 -17.84 -27.21
CA LEU A 33 -6.38 -16.41 -26.99
C LEU A 33 -5.99 -15.62 -28.24
N SER A 34 -6.89 -14.75 -28.70
CA SER A 34 -6.59 -13.86 -29.81
C SER A 34 -5.58 -12.78 -29.40
N GLU A 35 -4.78 -12.30 -30.34
CA GLU A 35 -3.83 -11.19 -30.07
C GLU A 35 -4.56 -9.92 -29.61
N ASN A 36 -5.79 -9.70 -30.10
CA ASN A 36 -6.64 -8.59 -29.64
C ASN A 36 -7.02 -8.72 -28.15
N ASP A 37 -7.30 -9.93 -27.68
CA ASP A 37 -7.62 -10.19 -26.27
C ASP A 37 -6.40 -10.05 -25.35
N ILE A 38 -5.20 -10.28 -25.86
CA ILE A 38 -3.95 -10.07 -25.13
C ILE A 38 -3.59 -8.58 -25.12
N ALA A 39 -3.75 -7.89 -26.25
CA ALA A 39 -3.42 -6.47 -26.40
C ALA A 39 -4.31 -5.55 -25.57
N LYS A 40 -5.57 -5.95 -25.28
CA LYS A 40 -6.50 -5.14 -24.47
C LYS A 40 -6.17 -5.09 -22.98
N LEU A 41 -5.26 -5.94 -22.48
CA LEU A 41 -4.94 -6.08 -21.05
C LEU A 41 -4.65 -4.74 -20.33
N PRO A 42 -3.75 -3.86 -20.81
CA PRO A 42 -3.52 -2.55 -20.18
C PRO A 42 -4.79 -1.70 -20.10
N ALA A 43 -5.57 -1.66 -21.19
CA ALA A 43 -6.82 -0.89 -21.24
C ALA A 43 -7.89 -1.48 -20.29
N GLN A 44 -7.91 -2.80 -20.11
CA GLN A 44 -8.80 -3.49 -19.18
C GLN A 44 -8.48 -3.17 -17.72
N LEU A 45 -7.20 -3.06 -17.38
CA LEU A 45 -6.75 -2.64 -16.04
C LEU A 45 -7.05 -1.15 -15.77
N ALA A 46 -6.93 -0.30 -16.79
CA ALA A 46 -7.13 1.15 -16.66
C ALA A 46 -8.60 1.57 -16.61
N ASN A 47 -9.49 0.86 -17.30
CA ASN A 47 -10.87 1.31 -17.52
C ASN A 47 -11.90 0.25 -17.11
N PRO A 48 -12.27 0.19 -15.82
CA PRO A 48 -13.23 -0.79 -15.32
C PRO A 48 -14.65 -0.58 -15.89
N MET A 49 -15.01 0.66 -16.25
CA MET A 49 -16.36 0.98 -16.76
C MET A 49 -16.60 0.38 -18.14
N LYS A 50 -15.58 0.37 -19.02
CA LYS A 50 -15.67 -0.21 -20.36
C LYS A 50 -15.98 -1.71 -20.33
N TYR A 51 -15.44 -2.43 -19.35
CA TYR A 51 -15.50 -3.90 -19.30
C TYR A 51 -16.48 -4.44 -18.25
N ARG A 52 -17.25 -3.57 -17.59
CA ARG A 52 -18.26 -3.91 -16.55
C ARG A 52 -17.71 -4.76 -15.38
N PHE A 53 -16.38 -4.78 -15.26
CA PHE A 53 -15.60 -5.43 -14.21
C PHE A 53 -14.42 -4.54 -13.86
N ARG A 54 -14.01 -4.55 -12.60
CA ARG A 54 -12.72 -4.02 -12.18
C ARG A 54 -11.67 -5.12 -12.23
N SER A 55 -10.79 -5.08 -13.22
CA SER A 55 -9.68 -6.03 -13.32
C SER A 55 -8.58 -5.73 -12.31
N ILE A 56 -8.03 -6.79 -11.73
CA ILE A 56 -6.95 -6.80 -10.77
C ILE A 56 -5.92 -7.80 -11.26
N LEU A 57 -4.72 -7.32 -11.57
CA LEU A 57 -3.59 -8.15 -11.97
C LEU A 57 -2.64 -8.30 -10.78
N LEU A 58 -2.43 -9.55 -10.36
CA LEU A 58 -1.40 -9.94 -9.41
C LEU A 58 -0.23 -10.56 -10.17
N VAL A 59 0.99 -10.15 -9.86
CA VAL A 59 2.22 -10.68 -10.46
C VAL A 59 3.11 -11.27 -9.38
N ALA A 60 3.67 -12.44 -9.65
CA ALA A 60 4.77 -13.01 -8.89
C ALA A 60 6.08 -12.58 -9.55
N GLU A 61 6.79 -11.63 -8.95
CA GLU A 61 8.03 -11.05 -9.46
C GLU A 61 9.23 -11.60 -8.67
N ASP A 62 10.37 -11.83 -9.33
CA ASP A 62 11.64 -12.05 -8.63
C ASP A 62 12.39 -10.73 -8.36
N GLY A 63 13.54 -10.80 -7.68
CA GLY A 63 14.33 -9.60 -7.35
C GLY A 63 14.95 -8.85 -8.54
N HIS A 64 14.66 -9.27 -9.78
CA HIS A 64 15.17 -8.68 -11.02
C HIS A 64 14.04 -8.19 -11.95
N ALA A 65 12.86 -7.89 -11.41
CA ALA A 65 11.70 -7.44 -12.19
C ALA A 65 11.25 -8.44 -13.27
N THR A 66 11.50 -9.74 -13.05
CA THR A 66 11.06 -10.81 -13.94
C THR A 66 9.79 -11.46 -13.40
N VAL A 67 8.75 -11.52 -14.23
CA VAL A 67 7.47 -12.16 -13.89
C VAL A 67 7.61 -13.68 -13.99
N ARG A 68 7.41 -14.34 -12.86
CA ARG A 68 7.45 -15.80 -12.65
C ARG A 68 6.07 -16.43 -12.68
N GLY A 69 5.03 -15.63 -12.51
CA GLY A 69 3.63 -16.05 -12.59
C GLY A 69 2.69 -14.85 -12.45
N PHE A 70 1.42 -15.05 -12.77
CA PHE A 70 0.41 -14.03 -12.59
C PHE A 70 -0.98 -14.62 -12.33
N ALA A 71 -1.86 -13.81 -11.77
CA ALA A 71 -3.28 -14.08 -11.66
C ALA A 71 -4.09 -12.84 -12.08
N MET A 72 -5.15 -13.05 -12.86
CA MET A 72 -6.08 -12.03 -13.30
C MET A 72 -7.43 -12.24 -12.63
N LEU A 73 -7.80 -11.34 -11.73
CA LEU A 73 -9.06 -11.36 -11.00
C LEU A 73 -9.96 -10.22 -11.49
N MET A 74 -11.21 -10.52 -11.83
CA MET A 74 -12.22 -9.54 -12.23
C MET A 74 -13.24 -9.35 -11.11
N HIS A 75 -13.31 -8.15 -10.54
CA HIS A 75 -14.24 -7.82 -9.46
C HIS A 75 -15.50 -7.14 -10.00
N ALA A 76 -16.67 -7.68 -9.67
CA ALA A 76 -17.98 -7.08 -9.94
C ALA A 76 -18.61 -6.57 -8.64
N PRO A 77 -18.47 -5.27 -8.32
CA PRO A 77 -18.94 -4.73 -7.05
C PRO A 77 -20.46 -4.70 -6.92
N ASP A 78 -21.19 -4.71 -8.04
CA ASP A 78 -22.66 -4.65 -8.09
C ASP A 78 -23.34 -5.96 -7.71
N PHE A 79 -22.67 -7.09 -7.92
CA PHE A 79 -23.11 -8.42 -7.48
C PHE A 79 -22.19 -9.05 -6.43
N ASN A 80 -21.26 -8.26 -5.90
CA ASN A 80 -20.32 -8.63 -4.83
C ASN A 80 -19.59 -9.96 -5.06
N PHE A 81 -18.99 -10.17 -6.24
CA PHE A 81 -18.21 -11.38 -6.54
C PHE A 81 -16.91 -11.07 -7.29
N CYS A 82 -15.98 -12.03 -7.24
CA CYS A 82 -14.80 -12.03 -8.09
C CYS A 82 -14.84 -13.20 -9.07
N TYR A 83 -14.36 -12.99 -10.29
CA TYR A 83 -14.12 -14.04 -11.29
C TYR A 83 -12.61 -14.16 -11.54
N LEU A 84 -12.02 -15.32 -11.27
CA LEU A 84 -10.61 -15.59 -11.59
C LEU A 84 -10.52 -16.04 -13.05
N ASP A 85 -9.99 -15.17 -13.89
CA ASP A 85 -9.91 -15.38 -15.34
C ASP A 85 -8.71 -16.22 -15.73
N TYR A 86 -7.53 -15.82 -15.24
CA TYR A 86 -6.28 -16.50 -15.50
C TYR A 86 -5.50 -16.68 -14.21
N ILE A 87 -4.86 -17.84 -14.07
CA ILE A 87 -3.77 -18.04 -13.12
C ILE A 87 -2.71 -18.89 -13.80
N CYS A 88 -1.46 -18.44 -13.75
CA CYS A 88 -0.36 -19.06 -14.45
C CYS A 88 0.92 -18.96 -13.63
N ALA A 89 1.67 -20.07 -13.57
CA ALA A 89 3.08 -20.08 -13.19
C ALA A 89 3.92 -20.34 -14.46
N GLY A 90 5.11 -19.73 -14.54
CA GLY A 90 6.01 -19.84 -15.70
C GLY A 90 6.34 -21.29 -16.09
N ARG A 91 6.70 -21.52 -17.35
CA ARG A 91 7.12 -22.84 -17.86
C ARG A 91 8.31 -23.36 -17.04
N GLY A 92 8.21 -24.59 -16.52
CA GLY A 92 9.24 -25.19 -15.65
C GLY A 92 9.18 -24.76 -14.18
N GLU A 93 8.24 -23.89 -13.82
CA GLU A 93 8.02 -23.43 -12.44
C GLU A 93 6.73 -24.02 -11.81
N THR A 94 5.96 -24.77 -12.60
CA THR A 94 4.88 -25.63 -12.12
C THR A 94 5.43 -26.63 -11.11
N GLY A 95 4.97 -26.54 -9.85
CA GLY A 95 5.44 -27.38 -8.74
C GLY A 95 6.38 -26.71 -7.75
N ARG A 96 6.80 -25.45 -7.98
CA ARG A 96 7.64 -24.66 -7.04
C ARG A 96 6.82 -23.82 -6.03
N GLY A 97 5.53 -24.09 -5.87
CA GLY A 97 4.65 -23.38 -4.94
C GLY A 97 4.07 -22.04 -5.44
N ILE A 98 4.54 -21.51 -6.58
CA ILE A 98 4.08 -20.21 -7.12
C ILE A 98 2.57 -20.17 -7.35
N GLY A 99 2.00 -21.20 -7.99
CA GLY A 99 0.56 -21.26 -8.24
C GLY A 99 -0.27 -21.25 -6.96
N GLY A 100 0.18 -21.97 -5.92
CA GLY A 100 -0.45 -21.97 -4.60
C GLY A 100 -0.39 -20.59 -3.95
N ALA A 101 0.79 -19.97 -3.92
CA ALA A 101 0.99 -18.64 -3.36
C ALA A 101 0.18 -17.56 -4.10
N LEU A 102 0.10 -17.63 -5.43
CA LEU A 102 -0.76 -16.75 -6.24
C LEU A 102 -2.24 -16.93 -5.88
N TYR A 103 -2.70 -18.16 -5.76
CA TYR A 103 -4.10 -18.43 -5.43
C TYR A 103 -4.45 -17.99 -3.99
N GLU A 104 -3.55 -18.19 -3.03
CA GLU A 104 -3.69 -17.63 -1.67
C GLU A 104 -3.80 -16.10 -1.71
N ARG A 105 -2.94 -15.42 -2.47
CA ARG A 105 -3.03 -13.96 -2.64
C ARG A 105 -4.34 -13.52 -3.31
N VAL A 106 -4.85 -14.29 -4.27
CA VAL A 106 -6.17 -14.06 -4.88
C VAL A 106 -7.28 -14.16 -3.83
N ARG A 107 -7.25 -15.17 -2.96
CA ARG A 107 -8.22 -15.33 -1.85
C ARG A 107 -8.12 -14.21 -0.83
N GLU A 108 -6.91 -13.76 -0.50
CA GLU A 108 -6.69 -12.59 0.37
C GLU A 108 -7.30 -11.33 -0.24
N GLU A 109 -7.01 -11.03 -1.51
CA GLU A 109 -7.55 -9.85 -2.21
C GLU A 109 -9.09 -9.90 -2.27
N ALA A 110 -9.68 -11.06 -2.61
CA ALA A 110 -11.13 -11.24 -2.62
C ALA A 110 -11.74 -11.04 -1.21
N SER A 111 -11.13 -11.61 -0.18
CA SER A 111 -11.55 -11.43 1.22
C SER A 111 -11.46 -9.96 1.64
N GLN A 112 -10.44 -9.23 1.17
CA GLN A 112 -10.31 -7.79 1.43
C GLN A 112 -11.39 -6.97 0.74
N LEU A 113 -11.87 -7.39 -0.43
CA LEU A 113 -12.98 -6.75 -1.14
C LEU A 113 -14.34 -7.03 -0.49
N GLY A 114 -14.45 -8.05 0.37
CA GLY A 114 -15.69 -8.41 1.05
C GLY A 114 -16.70 -9.12 0.15
N VAL A 115 -16.22 -9.84 -0.87
CA VAL A 115 -17.08 -10.52 -1.86
C VAL A 115 -17.66 -11.84 -1.33
N ALA A 116 -18.76 -12.29 -1.93
CA ALA A 116 -19.44 -13.55 -1.61
C ALA A 116 -18.63 -14.79 -2.00
N GLY A 117 -17.71 -14.67 -2.94
CA GLY A 117 -16.84 -15.77 -3.37
C GLY A 117 -16.04 -15.46 -4.62
N ILE A 118 -15.14 -16.38 -4.96
CA ILE A 118 -14.40 -16.39 -6.22
C ILE A 118 -15.00 -17.47 -7.13
N PHE A 119 -15.36 -17.07 -8.34
CA PHE A 119 -15.83 -17.95 -9.39
C PHE A 119 -14.74 -18.16 -10.42
N LEU A 120 -14.65 -19.36 -10.96
CA LEU A 120 -13.73 -19.67 -12.05
C LEU A 120 -14.25 -20.84 -12.85
N GLU A 121 -13.77 -20.98 -14.08
CA GLU A 121 -14.10 -22.11 -14.92
C GLU A 121 -12.98 -23.14 -14.94
N CYS A 122 -13.36 -24.41 -14.86
CA CYS A 122 -12.47 -25.53 -15.06
C CYS A 122 -13.12 -26.52 -16.02
N LEU A 123 -12.37 -26.97 -17.02
CA LEU A 123 -12.82 -27.99 -17.94
C LEU A 123 -13.13 -29.30 -17.18
N PRO A 124 -14.05 -30.13 -17.71
CA PRO A 124 -14.61 -31.24 -16.95
C PRO A 124 -13.64 -32.43 -16.84
N ASP A 125 -13.78 -33.16 -15.74
CA ASP A 125 -13.06 -34.41 -15.43
C ASP A 125 -13.93 -35.66 -15.64
N ASP A 126 -15.09 -35.50 -16.28
CA ASP A 126 -16.03 -36.56 -16.61
C ASP A 126 -15.76 -37.06 -18.04
N PRO A 127 -15.58 -38.37 -18.27
CA PRO A 127 -15.41 -38.95 -19.61
C PRO A 127 -16.55 -38.65 -20.58
N ALA A 128 -17.77 -38.42 -20.10
CA ALA A 128 -18.92 -38.07 -20.95
C ALA A 128 -18.84 -36.64 -21.49
N LEU A 129 -18.20 -35.73 -20.74
CA LEU A 129 -18.08 -34.31 -21.10
C LEU A 129 -16.73 -33.98 -21.75
N SER A 130 -15.66 -34.70 -21.37
CA SER A 130 -14.30 -34.53 -21.89
C SER A 130 -13.78 -35.87 -22.40
N PRO A 131 -13.88 -36.18 -23.71
CA PRO A 131 -13.60 -37.52 -24.23
C PRO A 131 -12.11 -37.88 -24.31
N ASP A 132 -11.20 -36.90 -24.40
CA ASP A 132 -9.75 -37.13 -24.45
C ASP A 132 -9.16 -37.43 -23.05
N PRO A 133 -8.59 -38.63 -22.81
CA PRO A 133 -7.98 -38.99 -21.53
C PRO A 133 -6.82 -38.09 -21.08
N ALA A 134 -6.02 -37.56 -22.01
CA ALA A 134 -4.88 -36.71 -21.71
C ALA A 134 -5.34 -35.33 -21.22
N ILE A 135 -6.35 -34.75 -21.88
CA ILE A 135 -7.00 -33.51 -21.46
C ILE A 135 -7.69 -33.70 -20.11
N ARG A 136 -8.46 -34.79 -19.93
CA ARG A 136 -9.10 -35.12 -18.65
C ARG A 136 -8.11 -35.21 -17.49
N LYS A 137 -6.94 -35.80 -17.69
CA LYS A 137 -5.91 -35.89 -16.65
C LYS A 137 -5.44 -34.50 -16.20
N GLN A 138 -5.31 -33.56 -17.14
CA GLN A 138 -4.97 -32.17 -16.83
C GLN A 138 -6.13 -31.45 -16.10
N ASN A 139 -7.37 -31.67 -16.53
CA ASN A 139 -8.58 -31.12 -15.91
C ASN A 139 -8.73 -31.59 -14.46
N ALA A 140 -8.56 -32.89 -14.22
CA ALA A 140 -8.56 -33.49 -12.88
C ALA A 140 -7.45 -32.89 -12.00
N ALA A 141 -6.25 -32.66 -12.55
CA ALA A 141 -5.17 -32.03 -11.81
C ALA A 141 -5.48 -30.57 -11.42
N ARG A 142 -6.16 -29.80 -12.29
CA ARG A 142 -6.62 -28.43 -12.02
C ARG A 142 -7.71 -28.40 -10.95
N LEU A 143 -8.74 -29.23 -11.08
CA LEU A 143 -9.79 -29.36 -10.06
C LEU A 143 -9.21 -29.79 -8.72
N LYS A 144 -8.30 -30.78 -8.72
CA LYS A 144 -7.55 -31.18 -7.51
C LYS A 144 -6.72 -30.05 -6.91
N PHE A 145 -6.22 -29.09 -7.69
CA PHE A 145 -5.50 -27.94 -7.15
C PHE A 145 -6.45 -27.02 -6.37
N TYR A 146 -7.59 -26.66 -6.96
CA TYR A 146 -8.58 -25.77 -6.32
C TYR A 146 -9.33 -26.42 -5.16
N GLU A 147 -9.63 -27.71 -5.25
CA GLU A 147 -10.34 -28.45 -4.21
C GLU A 147 -9.57 -28.47 -2.88
N ARG A 148 -8.23 -28.43 -2.92
CA ARG A 148 -7.38 -28.27 -1.71
C ARG A 148 -7.66 -26.98 -0.95
N PHE A 149 -8.16 -25.95 -1.62
CA PHE A 149 -8.57 -24.68 -0.99
C PHE A 149 -10.08 -24.65 -0.68
N GLY A 150 -10.81 -25.73 -0.96
CA GLY A 150 -12.25 -25.86 -0.74
C GLY A 150 -13.11 -25.45 -1.94
N ALA A 151 -12.48 -24.98 -3.02
CA ALA A 151 -13.16 -24.54 -4.21
C ALA A 151 -13.64 -25.73 -5.07
N ARG A 152 -14.94 -25.79 -5.36
CA ARG A 152 -15.57 -26.96 -6.01
C ARG A 152 -16.61 -26.55 -7.06
N PRO A 153 -16.86 -27.38 -8.09
CA PRO A 153 -17.95 -27.16 -9.05
C PRO A 153 -19.29 -26.95 -8.36
N LEU A 154 -20.12 -26.05 -8.89
CA LEU A 154 -21.54 -25.99 -8.56
C LEU A 154 -22.20 -27.32 -8.97
N ALA A 155 -23.04 -27.87 -8.10
CA ALA A 155 -23.79 -29.09 -8.36
C ALA A 155 -25.21 -28.76 -8.80
N ASN A 156 -25.84 -29.72 -9.50
CA ASN A 156 -27.24 -29.65 -9.93
C ASN A 156 -27.55 -28.40 -10.79
N THR A 157 -26.59 -27.98 -11.62
CA THR A 157 -26.77 -26.92 -12.60
C THR A 157 -26.63 -27.48 -14.01
N ALA A 158 -26.99 -26.68 -15.01
CA ALA A 158 -26.76 -27.00 -16.40
C ALA A 158 -25.55 -26.22 -16.97
N TYR A 159 -24.67 -25.66 -16.13
CA TYR A 159 -23.57 -24.79 -16.59
C TYR A 159 -22.63 -25.51 -17.57
N GLU A 160 -22.42 -26.80 -17.36
CA GLU A 160 -21.71 -27.74 -18.22
C GLU A 160 -22.50 -28.15 -19.49
N THR A 161 -23.48 -27.35 -19.92
CA THR A 161 -24.17 -27.56 -21.21
C THR A 161 -23.33 -26.97 -22.34
N PRO A 162 -22.96 -27.75 -23.37
CA PRO A 162 -22.25 -27.22 -24.54
C PRO A 162 -23.02 -26.08 -25.21
N LEU A 163 -22.30 -25.07 -25.67
CA LEU A 163 -22.89 -23.92 -26.35
C LEU A 163 -23.45 -24.30 -27.72
N LYS A 164 -22.72 -25.15 -28.46
CA LYS A 164 -23.18 -25.76 -29.71
C LYS A 164 -23.31 -27.26 -29.51
N GLU A 165 -24.31 -27.83 -30.18
CA GLU A 165 -24.50 -29.28 -30.17
C GLU A 165 -23.28 -29.99 -30.77
N GLY A 166 -22.74 -30.96 -30.06
CA GLY A 166 -21.54 -31.70 -30.44
C GLY A 166 -20.22 -31.12 -29.92
N ASP A 167 -20.21 -29.92 -29.33
CA ASP A 167 -19.00 -29.40 -28.65
C ASP A 167 -18.67 -30.26 -27.43
N SER A 168 -17.38 -30.56 -27.23
CA SER A 168 -16.86 -31.22 -26.04
C SER A 168 -16.25 -30.22 -25.06
N ASP A 169 -15.96 -30.69 -23.85
CA ASP A 169 -15.30 -29.94 -22.78
C ASP A 169 -16.05 -28.68 -22.30
N PRO A 170 -17.39 -28.71 -22.09
CA PRO A 170 -18.09 -27.58 -21.50
C PRO A 170 -17.59 -27.35 -20.06
N PRO A 171 -17.24 -26.12 -19.67
CA PRO A 171 -16.61 -25.89 -18.38
C PRO A 171 -17.57 -26.14 -17.21
N TYR A 172 -17.05 -26.59 -16.08
CA TYR A 172 -17.72 -26.41 -14.79
C TYR A 172 -17.51 -24.99 -14.29
N LEU A 173 -18.55 -24.41 -13.68
CA LEU A 173 -18.38 -23.24 -12.83
C LEU A 173 -18.00 -23.69 -11.42
N VAL A 174 -16.81 -23.31 -10.98
CA VAL A 174 -16.26 -23.61 -9.66
C VAL A 174 -16.43 -22.40 -8.75
N LEU A 175 -16.84 -22.64 -7.50
CA LEU A 175 -16.97 -21.63 -6.46
C LEU A 175 -15.96 -21.90 -5.33
N ASP A 176 -15.14 -20.90 -5.01
CA ASP A 176 -14.46 -20.75 -3.73
C ASP A 176 -15.28 -19.77 -2.87
N ASN A 177 -15.90 -20.28 -1.80
CA ASN A 177 -16.70 -19.47 -0.88
C ASN A 177 -15.87 -18.74 0.17
N LEU A 178 -14.53 -18.71 0.03
CA LEU A 178 -13.61 -18.03 0.94
C LEU A 178 -13.69 -18.52 2.39
N GLY A 179 -14.18 -19.74 2.62
CA GLY A 179 -14.36 -20.31 3.96
C GLY A 179 -15.64 -19.84 4.69
N SER A 180 -16.57 -19.19 4.00
CA SER A 180 -17.87 -18.82 4.57
C SER A 180 -18.68 -20.06 5.00
N GLU A 181 -19.17 -20.06 6.24
CA GLU A 181 -20.13 -21.06 6.73
C GLU A 181 -21.53 -20.86 6.11
N THR A 182 -21.84 -19.64 5.70
CA THR A 182 -23.08 -19.34 4.97
C THR A 182 -22.93 -19.71 3.51
N GLY A 183 -23.85 -20.54 3.01
CA GLY A 183 -23.91 -20.92 1.61
C GLY A 183 -24.40 -19.77 0.72
N LEU A 184 -23.97 -19.76 -0.53
CA LEU A 184 -24.41 -18.75 -1.51
C LEU A 184 -25.91 -18.93 -1.82
N SER A 185 -26.67 -17.85 -1.74
CA SER A 185 -28.11 -17.91 -2.02
C SER A 185 -28.38 -18.21 -3.49
N ARG A 186 -29.53 -18.82 -3.78
CA ARG A 186 -29.95 -19.09 -5.16
C ARG A 186 -30.03 -17.82 -6.01
N ASN A 187 -30.53 -16.74 -5.42
CA ASN A 187 -30.74 -15.49 -6.15
C ASN A 187 -29.40 -14.85 -6.51
N ASP A 188 -28.45 -14.83 -5.57
CA ASP A 188 -27.11 -14.31 -5.83
C ASP A 188 -26.38 -15.16 -6.86
N ALA A 189 -26.45 -16.49 -6.74
CA ALA A 189 -25.86 -17.40 -7.73
C ALA A 189 -26.42 -17.17 -9.14
N ARG A 190 -27.75 -17.00 -9.28
CA ARG A 190 -28.38 -16.69 -10.56
C ARG A 190 -27.91 -15.36 -11.15
N ASN A 191 -27.82 -14.32 -10.32
CA ASN A 191 -27.34 -13.01 -10.74
C ASN A 191 -25.87 -13.05 -11.17
N ILE A 192 -25.03 -13.73 -10.39
CA ILE A 192 -23.59 -13.89 -10.68
C ILE A 192 -23.38 -14.69 -11.97
N VAL A 193 -24.03 -15.85 -12.11
CA VAL A 193 -23.93 -16.69 -13.31
C VAL A 193 -24.36 -15.92 -14.55
N ARG A 194 -25.49 -15.21 -14.45
CA ARG A 194 -25.94 -14.32 -15.53
C ARG A 194 -24.89 -13.26 -15.86
N ALA A 195 -24.34 -12.58 -14.84
CA ALA A 195 -23.32 -11.55 -15.03
C ALA A 195 -22.05 -12.10 -15.69
N VAL A 196 -21.61 -13.31 -15.33
CA VAL A 196 -20.47 -13.98 -15.97
C VAL A 196 -20.75 -14.22 -17.45
N LEU A 197 -21.87 -14.88 -17.77
CA LEU A 197 -22.22 -15.22 -19.16
C LEU A 197 -22.46 -13.97 -20.02
N GLU A 198 -23.17 -12.97 -19.50
CA GLU A 198 -23.52 -11.76 -20.26
C GLU A 198 -22.39 -10.74 -20.37
N ARG A 199 -21.42 -10.71 -19.44
CA ARG A 199 -20.31 -9.73 -19.47
C ARG A 199 -19.05 -10.32 -20.08
N LYS A 200 -18.66 -11.52 -19.66
CA LYS A 200 -17.43 -12.17 -20.14
C LYS A 200 -17.64 -12.80 -21.50
N TYR A 201 -18.80 -13.42 -21.72
CA TYR A 201 -19.14 -14.17 -22.93
C TYR A 201 -20.21 -13.49 -23.78
N ALA A 202 -20.33 -12.16 -23.67
CA ALA A 202 -21.37 -11.35 -24.33
C ALA A 202 -21.53 -11.62 -25.83
N ASN A 203 -20.42 -11.87 -26.54
CA ASN A 203 -20.40 -12.08 -27.98
C ASN A 203 -20.59 -13.55 -28.40
N VAL A 204 -20.76 -14.45 -27.43
CA VAL A 204 -20.68 -15.89 -27.62
C VAL A 204 -21.95 -16.59 -27.11
N CYS A 205 -22.50 -16.16 -25.97
CA CYS A 205 -23.69 -16.77 -25.35
C CYS A 205 -24.99 -16.05 -25.76
N PRO A 206 -25.91 -16.70 -26.52
CA PRO A 206 -27.22 -16.12 -26.81
C PRO A 206 -28.09 -15.97 -25.54
N PRO A 207 -29.04 -15.00 -25.50
CA PRO A 207 -29.90 -14.80 -24.34
C PRO A 207 -30.66 -16.05 -23.87
N GLU A 208 -31.15 -16.87 -24.82
CA GLU A 208 -31.86 -18.11 -24.52
C GLU A 208 -30.98 -19.15 -23.82
N TYR A 209 -29.70 -19.23 -24.21
CA TYR A 209 -28.71 -20.07 -23.55
C TYR A 209 -28.51 -19.59 -22.11
N VAL A 210 -28.25 -18.29 -21.91
CA VAL A 210 -28.07 -17.71 -20.57
C VAL A 210 -29.27 -18.03 -19.67
N ASP A 211 -30.49 -17.83 -20.17
CA ASP A 211 -31.71 -18.10 -19.42
C ASP A 211 -31.87 -19.57 -19.04
N LYS A 212 -31.53 -20.50 -19.96
CA LYS A 212 -31.53 -21.94 -19.68
C LYS A 212 -30.58 -22.28 -18.53
N ILE A 213 -29.35 -21.77 -18.57
CA ILE A 213 -28.34 -22.02 -17.52
C ILE A 213 -28.79 -21.42 -16.19
N VAL A 214 -29.22 -20.15 -16.17
CA VAL A 214 -29.63 -19.47 -14.93
C VAL A 214 -30.86 -20.15 -14.29
N LYS A 215 -31.85 -20.57 -15.08
CA LYS A 215 -33.06 -21.26 -14.58
C LYS A 215 -32.77 -22.66 -14.05
N SER A 216 -31.66 -23.29 -14.47
CA SER A 216 -31.24 -24.60 -13.97
C SER A 216 -30.84 -24.58 -12.48
N ILE A 217 -30.40 -23.44 -11.97
CA ILE A 217 -29.98 -23.28 -10.57
C ILE A 217 -31.23 -23.24 -9.68
N ARG A 218 -31.53 -24.34 -8.98
CA ARG A 218 -32.75 -24.51 -8.18
C ARG A 218 -32.53 -24.58 -6.67
N ASP A 219 -31.38 -25.08 -6.25
CA ASP A 219 -31.00 -25.25 -4.84
C ASP A 219 -30.84 -23.91 -4.12
N ASN A 220 -31.22 -23.85 -2.83
CA ASN A 220 -31.02 -22.69 -1.96
C ASN A 220 -30.68 -23.14 -0.52
N PRO A 221 -29.47 -22.89 0.01
CA PRO A 221 -28.31 -22.37 -0.71
C PRO A 221 -27.87 -23.29 -1.85
N VAL A 222 -27.07 -22.78 -2.80
CA VAL A 222 -26.55 -23.60 -3.90
C VAL A 222 -25.66 -24.71 -3.36
N LYS A 223 -25.71 -25.89 -4.00
CA LYS A 223 -24.88 -27.03 -3.63
C LYS A 223 -23.57 -27.05 -4.42
N LEU A 224 -22.51 -27.53 -3.78
CA LEU A 224 -21.24 -27.83 -4.41
C LEU A 224 -21.13 -29.33 -4.63
N ARG A 225 -20.40 -29.74 -5.67
CA ARG A 225 -20.06 -31.13 -5.92
C ARG A 225 -19.33 -31.71 -4.71
N GLU A 226 -19.58 -32.98 -4.38
CA GLU A 226 -18.84 -33.67 -3.33
C GLU A 226 -17.33 -33.67 -3.62
N PRO A 227 -16.47 -33.58 -2.58
CA PRO A 227 -15.03 -33.65 -2.76
C PRO A 227 -14.62 -34.96 -3.44
N ARG A 228 -13.79 -34.88 -4.48
CA ARG A 228 -13.34 -36.06 -5.26
C ARG A 228 -11.85 -36.34 -5.08
N TYR A 229 -11.06 -35.33 -4.77
CA TYR A 229 -9.61 -35.37 -4.83
C TYR A 229 -8.91 -35.17 -3.48
N MET A 230 -9.62 -34.65 -2.47
CA MET A 230 -9.14 -34.62 -1.09
C MET A 230 -9.26 -36.00 -0.43
N LYS A 231 -8.33 -36.31 0.48
CA LYS A 231 -8.40 -37.55 1.27
C LYS A 231 -9.49 -37.42 2.34
N ALA A 232 -10.10 -38.55 2.71
CA ALA A 232 -11.03 -38.58 3.83
C ALA A 232 -10.36 -38.05 5.12
N GLY A 233 -10.96 -37.04 5.76
CA GLY A 233 -10.42 -36.35 6.94
C GLY A 233 -9.46 -35.20 6.65
N GLU A 234 -9.09 -34.94 5.40
CA GLU A 234 -8.31 -33.77 5.00
C GLU A 234 -9.20 -32.52 4.97
N SER A 235 -8.79 -31.46 5.68
CA SER A 235 -9.49 -30.18 5.66
C SER A 235 -8.91 -29.28 4.59
N PRO A 236 -9.74 -28.45 3.91
CA PRO A 236 -9.24 -27.44 3.00
C PRO A 236 -8.21 -26.51 3.65
N VAL A 237 -7.28 -25.99 2.85
CA VAL A 237 -6.41 -24.88 3.25
C VAL A 237 -7.31 -23.72 3.68
N GLU A 238 -7.30 -23.45 4.98
CA GLU A 238 -8.14 -22.41 5.56
C GLU A 238 -7.84 -21.06 4.91
N ASN A 239 -8.90 -20.38 4.49
CA ASN A 239 -8.80 -18.96 4.20
C ASN A 239 -8.79 -18.22 5.53
N ARG A 240 -7.61 -17.99 6.11
CA ARG A 240 -7.47 -17.04 7.20
C ARG A 240 -7.12 -15.69 6.58
N PRO A 241 -8.09 -14.81 6.26
CA PRO A 241 -7.75 -13.44 5.93
C PRO A 241 -6.91 -12.93 7.09
N LYS A 242 -5.66 -12.54 6.82
CA LYS A 242 -4.79 -11.98 7.87
C LYS A 242 -5.60 -10.93 8.62
N GLN A 243 -5.71 -11.07 9.94
CA GLN A 243 -6.36 -10.04 10.77
C GLN A 243 -5.79 -8.70 10.30
N ARG A 244 -6.67 -7.77 9.92
CA ARG A 244 -6.30 -6.51 9.27
C ARG A 244 -5.49 -5.61 10.20
N ARG A 245 -4.30 -6.00 10.63
CA ARG A 245 -3.48 -5.23 11.55
C ARG A 245 -2.74 -4.12 10.82
N ILE A 246 -2.46 -3.05 11.53
CA ILE A 246 -1.52 -2.02 11.12
C ILE A 246 -0.13 -2.59 11.39
N ALA A 247 0.69 -2.73 10.35
CA ALA A 247 2.08 -3.14 10.56
C ALA A 247 2.81 -2.05 11.37
N LEU A 248 3.36 -2.38 12.53
CA LEU A 248 4.17 -1.49 13.35
C LEU A 248 5.64 -1.81 13.11
N ILE A 249 6.40 -0.84 12.63
CA ILE A 249 7.82 -1.00 12.36
C ILE A 249 8.58 0.07 13.16
N ILE A 250 9.43 -0.38 14.08
CA ILE A 250 10.20 0.49 14.97
C ILE A 250 11.66 0.34 14.60
N ASN A 251 12.40 1.45 14.42
CA ASN A 251 13.80 1.33 14.04
C ASN A 251 14.69 0.90 15.21
N ASP A 252 15.37 -0.23 15.01
CA ASP A 252 16.37 -0.72 15.95
C ASP A 252 17.46 0.34 16.17
N GLY A 253 17.84 0.53 17.43
CA GLY A 253 18.85 1.50 17.78
C GLY A 253 18.40 2.96 17.66
N HIS A 254 17.11 3.26 17.55
CA HIS A 254 16.63 4.65 17.64
C HIS A 254 17.16 5.40 18.88
N SER A 255 17.43 4.68 19.98
CA SER A 255 17.92 5.21 21.25
C SER A 255 19.41 5.58 21.25
N ILE A 256 20.20 5.06 20.31
CA ILE A 256 21.64 5.33 20.24
C ILE A 256 21.92 6.81 19.89
N HIS A 257 20.98 7.45 19.19
CA HIS A 257 21.03 8.87 18.91
C HIS A 257 20.49 9.67 20.11
N HIS A 258 21.25 9.84 21.19
CA HIS A 258 20.79 10.56 22.37
C HIS A 258 21.64 11.81 22.63
N VAL A 259 21.01 12.98 22.53
CA VAL A 259 21.62 14.28 22.80
C VAL A 259 21.08 14.77 24.15
N ASN A 260 21.97 14.99 25.11
CA ASN A 260 21.62 15.40 26.48
C ASN A 260 21.68 16.94 26.68
N ASP A 261 21.72 17.69 25.59
CA ASP A 261 21.89 19.14 25.63
C ASP A 261 20.59 19.83 26.05
N ARG A 262 20.70 20.89 26.86
CA ARG A 262 19.54 21.63 27.36
C ARG A 262 18.75 22.24 26.21
N GLY A 263 17.45 21.93 26.14
CA GLY A 263 16.55 22.43 25.10
C GLY A 263 16.42 21.52 23.89
N TYR A 264 17.19 20.43 23.79
CA TYR A 264 16.98 19.42 22.77
C TYR A 264 15.79 18.52 23.13
N VAL A 265 14.71 18.62 22.36
CA VAL A 265 13.42 17.98 22.68
C VAL A 265 13.24 16.61 22.03
N GLU A 266 13.99 16.31 20.98
CA GLU A 266 13.92 15.06 20.24
C GLU A 266 14.62 13.93 21.03
N ALA A 267 13.92 13.26 21.93
CA ALA A 267 14.53 12.31 22.88
C ALA A 267 14.06 10.85 22.71
N PRO A 268 14.88 9.83 23.08
CA PRO A 268 14.51 8.42 22.95
C PRO A 268 13.20 8.03 23.65
N VAL A 269 12.85 8.71 24.74
CA VAL A 269 11.62 8.50 25.52
C VAL A 269 10.34 8.71 24.71
N ARG A 270 10.40 9.41 23.56
CA ARG A 270 9.25 9.58 22.65
C ARG A 270 8.73 8.24 22.16
N ILE A 271 9.61 7.35 21.71
CA ILE A 271 9.26 6.04 21.19
C ILE A 271 8.61 5.18 22.28
N SER A 272 9.23 5.08 23.46
CA SER A 272 8.68 4.28 24.56
C SER A 272 7.37 4.84 25.11
N SER A 273 7.17 6.16 25.06
CA SER A 273 5.90 6.79 25.43
C SER A 273 4.77 6.43 24.47
N ILE A 274 5.06 6.36 23.17
CA ILE A 274 4.10 5.95 22.14
C ILE A 274 3.81 4.45 22.25
N THR A 275 4.83 3.59 22.24
CA THR A 275 4.64 2.12 22.26
C THR A 275 3.81 1.67 23.46
N ARG A 276 4.10 2.20 24.66
CA ARG A 276 3.35 1.89 25.89
C ARG A 276 1.83 2.15 25.76
N GLU A 277 1.42 3.14 24.99
CA GLU A 277 0.00 3.44 24.77
C GLU A 277 -0.58 2.64 23.61
N LEU A 278 0.21 2.31 22.58
CA LEU A 278 -0.23 1.45 21.47
C LEU A 278 -0.40 -0.02 21.90
N ASP A 279 0.41 -0.51 22.85
CA ASP A 279 0.32 -1.86 23.42
C ASP A 279 -1.00 -2.12 24.15
N LYS A 280 -1.71 -1.05 24.54
CA LYS A 280 -3.06 -1.13 25.13
C LYS A 280 -4.13 -1.43 24.08
N THR A 281 -3.77 -1.42 22.80
CA THR A 281 -4.65 -1.68 21.67
C THR A 281 -4.34 -3.03 21.04
N ARG A 282 -5.23 -3.52 20.17
CA ARG A 282 -5.03 -4.77 19.42
C ARG A 282 -4.94 -4.54 17.91
N PHE A 283 -4.61 -3.31 17.51
CA PHE A 283 -4.60 -2.90 16.11
C PHE A 283 -3.32 -3.27 15.39
N PHE A 284 -2.22 -3.52 16.11
CA PHE A 284 -0.89 -3.60 15.53
C PHE A 284 -0.32 -5.02 15.44
N GLU A 285 0.52 -5.22 14.43
CA GLU A 285 1.43 -6.35 14.28
C GLU A 285 2.85 -5.82 14.09
N THR A 286 3.76 -6.17 14.99
CA THR A 286 5.14 -5.70 14.88
C THR A 286 5.89 -6.46 13.80
N LEU A 287 6.49 -5.73 12.86
CA LEU A 287 7.39 -6.28 11.85
C LEU A 287 8.84 -5.88 12.14
N VAL A 288 9.77 -6.80 11.81
CA VAL A 288 11.20 -6.52 11.87
C VAL A 288 11.60 -5.66 10.66
N PRO A 289 12.30 -4.53 10.85
CA PRO A 289 12.80 -3.72 9.74
C PRO A 289 13.76 -4.52 8.86
N ARG A 290 13.56 -4.45 7.53
CA ARG A 290 14.54 -4.95 6.56
C ARG A 290 15.61 -3.90 6.30
N LYS A 291 16.82 -4.36 5.96
CA LYS A 291 17.93 -3.47 5.59
C LYS A 291 17.90 -3.17 4.11
N TYR A 292 18.04 -1.88 3.77
CA TYR A 292 18.07 -1.43 2.39
C TYR A 292 19.45 -0.86 2.01
N GLY A 293 19.84 -1.06 0.75
CA GLY A 293 21.09 -0.55 0.21
C GLY A 293 21.15 0.98 0.21
N ILE A 294 22.36 1.54 0.26
CA ILE A 294 22.61 2.99 0.20
C ILE A 294 21.98 3.64 -1.05
N SER A 295 21.89 2.90 -2.15
CA SER A 295 21.26 3.35 -3.39
C SER A 295 19.81 3.80 -3.19
N THR A 296 19.09 3.21 -2.23
CA THR A 296 17.71 3.60 -1.90
C THR A 296 17.65 5.03 -1.36
N ILE A 297 18.58 5.40 -0.48
CA ILE A 297 18.68 6.77 0.05
C ILE A 297 19.12 7.72 -1.07
N GLN A 298 20.05 7.27 -1.92
CA GLN A 298 20.62 8.07 -3.01
C GLN A 298 19.66 8.35 -4.18
N LYS A 299 18.49 7.69 -4.22
CA LYS A 299 17.40 8.03 -5.16
C LYS A 299 16.72 9.37 -4.83
N VAL A 300 16.85 9.83 -3.59
CA VAL A 300 16.22 11.06 -3.08
C VAL A 300 17.27 12.07 -2.61
N HIS A 301 18.28 11.61 -1.88
CA HIS A 301 19.33 12.43 -1.31
C HIS A 301 20.57 12.38 -2.17
N LYS A 302 21.21 13.51 -2.44
CA LYS A 302 22.39 13.53 -3.32
C LYS A 302 23.56 12.73 -2.73
N PRO A 303 24.31 11.97 -3.55
CA PRO A 303 25.40 11.13 -3.06
C PRO A 303 26.42 11.86 -2.19
N GLU A 304 26.74 13.12 -2.50
CA GLU A 304 27.70 13.95 -1.78
C GLU A 304 27.24 14.27 -0.36
N PHE A 305 25.95 14.60 -0.21
CA PHE A 305 25.31 14.85 1.08
C PHE A 305 25.28 13.58 1.94
N VAL A 306 24.88 12.45 1.35
CA VAL A 306 24.85 11.15 2.03
C VAL A 306 26.25 10.73 2.51
N GLN A 307 27.26 10.88 1.65
CA GLN A 307 28.66 10.61 1.99
C GLN A 307 29.18 11.56 3.07
N PHE A 308 28.78 12.84 3.02
CA PHE A 308 29.12 13.80 4.04
C PHE A 308 28.56 13.38 5.39
N LEU A 309 27.26 13.09 5.51
CA LEU A 309 26.65 12.67 6.77
C LEU A 309 27.33 11.42 7.35
N GLN A 310 27.61 10.43 6.50
CA GLN A 310 28.30 9.20 6.92
C GLN A 310 29.68 9.51 7.50
N LYS A 311 30.50 10.28 6.77
CA LYS A 311 31.87 10.62 7.20
C LYS A 311 31.87 11.55 8.39
N ALA A 312 31.07 12.61 8.37
CA ALA A 312 31.00 13.60 9.44
C ALA A 312 30.60 12.93 10.76
N CYS A 313 29.51 12.15 10.78
CA CYS A 313 29.09 11.43 11.98
C CYS A 313 30.19 10.47 12.47
N ALA A 314 30.78 9.66 11.59
CA ALA A 314 31.83 8.71 11.97
C ALA A 314 33.08 9.37 12.58
N ASN A 315 33.35 10.65 12.29
CA ASN A 315 34.48 11.41 12.83
C ASN A 315 34.14 12.20 14.10
N VAL A 316 32.86 12.27 14.52
CA VAL A 316 32.51 12.90 15.80
C VAL A 316 32.87 11.95 16.95
N PRO A 317 33.67 12.37 17.94
CA PRO A 317 34.00 11.53 19.09
C PRO A 317 32.74 11.10 19.87
N PRO A 318 32.73 9.91 20.49
CA PRO A 318 31.61 9.46 21.31
C PRO A 318 31.23 10.49 22.39
N GLY A 319 29.93 10.73 22.57
CA GLY A 319 29.41 11.69 23.55
C GLY A 319 29.63 13.17 23.19
N LYS A 320 30.15 13.47 21.99
CA LYS A 320 30.25 14.83 21.46
C LYS A 320 29.22 15.07 20.37
N SER A 321 28.87 16.35 20.20
CA SER A 321 27.99 16.85 19.15
C SER A 321 28.68 18.00 18.41
N VAL A 322 28.46 18.08 17.11
CA VAL A 322 28.87 19.20 16.26
C VAL A 322 27.61 19.95 15.86
N TYR A 323 27.51 21.20 16.28
CA TYR A 323 26.46 22.12 15.86
C TYR A 323 26.98 23.02 14.74
N PRO A 324 26.28 23.09 13.59
CA PRO A 324 26.64 24.04 12.54
C PRO A 324 26.36 25.47 13.01
N TYR A 325 27.28 26.39 12.70
CA TYR A 325 27.17 27.81 13.07
C TYR A 325 27.54 28.78 11.93
N VAL A 326 28.10 28.29 10.82
CA VAL A 326 28.43 29.09 9.63
C VAL A 326 27.75 28.47 8.41
N PHE A 327 26.93 29.26 7.72
CA PHE A 327 26.13 28.80 6.58
C PHE A 327 26.51 29.56 5.31
N PRO A 328 26.73 28.88 4.16
CA PRO A 328 27.17 29.51 2.93
C PRO A 328 25.98 30.13 2.15
N SER A 329 25.40 31.22 2.65
CA SER A 329 24.25 31.88 2.01
C SER A 329 24.59 32.63 0.72
N ARG A 330 25.81 33.20 0.61
CA ARG A 330 26.23 33.99 -0.56
C ARG A 330 27.03 33.19 -1.59
N ASN A 331 27.80 32.19 -1.15
CA ASN A 331 28.69 31.43 -2.02
C ASN A 331 28.82 29.97 -1.57
N ARG A 332 28.20 29.07 -2.33
CA ARG A 332 28.27 27.61 -2.15
C ARG A 332 29.36 26.93 -3.02
N ALA A 333 30.10 27.64 -3.85
CA ALA A 333 30.98 27.00 -4.84
C ALA A 333 32.20 26.26 -4.26
N ARG A 334 32.56 26.51 -2.99
CA ARG A 334 33.77 25.96 -2.35
C ARG A 334 33.47 25.43 -0.94
N PRO A 335 33.03 24.17 -0.79
CA PRO A 335 32.77 23.59 0.54
C PRO A 335 34.06 23.46 1.36
N PRO A 336 34.05 23.77 2.69
CA PRO A 336 35.21 23.62 3.57
C PRO A 336 35.78 22.20 3.55
N LYS A 337 37.10 22.01 3.68
CA LYS A 337 37.69 20.64 3.72
C LYS A 337 37.37 19.90 5.01
N GLU A 338 37.36 20.62 6.13
CA GLU A 338 37.10 20.07 7.47
C GLU A 338 35.62 19.72 7.65
N LEU A 339 35.34 18.49 8.10
CA LEU A 339 33.97 17.99 8.20
C LEU A 339 33.09 18.78 9.19
N PRO A 340 33.56 19.18 10.39
CA PRO A 340 32.74 19.97 11.31
C PRO A 340 32.34 21.33 10.74
N LEU A 341 33.28 22.04 10.09
CA LEU A 341 32.99 23.32 9.42
C LEU A 341 32.07 23.13 8.21
N ARG A 342 32.20 22.01 7.50
CA ARG A 342 31.32 21.65 6.37
C ARG A 342 29.88 21.35 6.81
N ALA A 343 29.59 21.15 8.11
CA ALA A 343 28.24 20.88 8.58
C ALA A 343 27.23 21.95 8.16
N GLY A 344 27.57 23.24 8.26
CA GLY A 344 26.66 24.31 7.84
C GLY A 344 26.48 24.43 6.32
N TYR A 345 27.29 23.73 5.50
CA TYR A 345 27.05 23.62 4.07
C TYR A 345 25.81 22.77 3.76
N TYR A 346 25.63 21.73 4.56
CA TYR A 346 24.58 20.70 4.42
C TYR A 346 23.51 20.82 5.52
N CYS A 347 23.43 21.93 6.25
CA CYS A 347 22.43 22.13 7.30
C CYS A 347 21.62 23.41 7.07
N ILE A 348 20.35 23.39 7.45
CA ILE A 348 19.44 24.55 7.35
C ILE A 348 19.16 25.23 8.70
N ASP A 349 19.71 24.73 9.81
CA ASP A 349 19.54 25.32 11.14
C ASP A 349 20.77 25.14 12.04
N THR A 350 20.72 25.69 13.25
CA THR A 350 21.81 25.65 14.25
C THR A 350 21.54 24.70 15.42
N PHE A 351 20.43 23.96 15.42
CA PHE A 351 19.96 23.18 16.57
C PHE A 351 19.84 21.67 16.29
N THR A 352 20.13 21.25 15.06
CA THR A 352 20.26 19.84 14.67
C THR A 352 21.75 19.45 14.73
N PRO A 353 22.21 18.70 15.75
CA PRO A 353 23.62 18.34 15.88
C PRO A 353 24.01 17.16 15.00
N LEU A 354 25.28 17.04 14.67
CA LEU A 354 25.88 15.78 14.21
C LEU A 354 26.58 15.09 15.38
N ASN A 355 26.31 13.80 15.58
CA ASN A 355 27.08 12.96 16.50
C ASN A 355 27.39 11.60 15.85
N ALA A 356 28.16 10.76 16.55
CA ALA A 356 28.61 9.45 16.07
C ALA A 356 27.50 8.51 15.59
N ASN A 357 26.26 8.76 16.03
CA ASN A 357 25.13 7.86 15.96
C ASN A 357 24.00 8.37 15.06
N ALA A 358 23.96 9.67 14.74
CA ALA A 358 22.91 10.29 13.94
C ALA A 358 22.70 9.57 12.60
N TYR A 359 23.77 9.37 11.81
CA TYR A 359 23.69 8.64 10.53
C TYR A 359 23.13 7.22 10.68
N LYS A 360 23.58 6.47 11.70
CA LYS A 360 23.14 5.08 11.91
C LYS A 360 21.65 5.01 12.28
N ALA A 361 21.21 5.89 13.18
CA ALA A 361 19.80 5.96 13.57
C ALA A 361 18.90 6.40 12.40
N ALA A 362 19.32 7.42 11.64
CA ALA A 362 18.60 7.90 10.47
C ALA A 362 18.50 6.83 9.36
N ARG A 363 19.54 6.01 9.15
CA ARG A 363 19.44 4.84 8.27
C ARG A 363 18.40 3.84 8.75
N GLY A 364 18.35 3.56 10.05
CA GLY A 364 17.32 2.70 10.63
C GLY A 364 15.91 3.24 10.39
N ALA A 365 15.71 4.56 10.48
CA ALA A 365 14.43 5.20 10.15
C ALA A 365 14.04 4.97 8.68
N VAL A 366 14.99 5.09 7.74
CA VAL A 366 14.76 4.76 6.32
C VAL A 366 14.38 3.30 6.14
N ASP A 367 15.10 2.38 6.79
CA ASP A 367 14.83 0.94 6.73
C ASP A 367 13.39 0.63 7.17
N CYS A 368 12.88 1.32 8.19
CA CYS A 368 11.49 1.17 8.64
C CYS A 368 10.46 1.73 7.66
N ALA A 369 10.69 2.91 7.11
CA ALA A 369 9.77 3.51 6.13
C ALA A 369 9.70 2.66 4.85
N MET A 370 10.84 2.15 4.38
CA MET A 370 10.90 1.24 3.23
C MET A 370 10.25 -0.11 3.51
N THR A 371 10.43 -0.66 4.71
CA THR A 371 9.72 -1.89 5.12
C THR A 371 8.20 -1.67 5.11
N GLY A 372 7.73 -0.50 5.58
CA GLY A 372 6.33 -0.12 5.54
C GLY A 372 5.80 0.09 4.11
N ALA A 373 6.55 0.75 3.24
CA ALA A 373 6.20 0.94 1.84
C ALA A 373 6.05 -0.42 1.13
N ASP A 374 6.99 -1.32 1.37
CA ASP A 374 6.92 -2.66 0.84
C ASP A 374 5.71 -3.44 1.39
N TRP A 375 5.42 -3.35 2.68
CA TRP A 375 4.22 -3.97 3.23
C TRP A 375 2.95 -3.55 2.46
N LEU A 376 2.84 -2.29 2.03
CA LEU A 376 1.73 -1.84 1.21
C LEU A 376 1.73 -2.47 -0.19
N LEU A 377 2.88 -2.56 -0.84
CA LEU A 377 3.02 -3.22 -2.14
C LEU A 377 2.65 -4.70 -2.07
N ASP A 378 2.95 -5.37 -0.95
CA ASP A 378 2.57 -6.76 -0.66
C ASP A 378 1.07 -6.95 -0.39
N GLY A 379 0.27 -5.88 -0.42
CA GLY A 379 -1.17 -5.93 -0.16
C GLY A 379 -1.59 -5.57 1.25
N GLY A 380 -0.65 -5.10 2.08
CA GLY A 380 -0.92 -4.47 3.35
C GLY A 380 -1.74 -3.20 3.19
N ARG A 381 -2.69 -2.96 4.10
CA ARG A 381 -3.56 -1.77 4.03
C ARG A 381 -2.99 -0.56 4.76
N ALA A 382 -2.28 -0.81 5.85
CA ALA A 382 -1.65 0.24 6.63
C ALA A 382 -0.36 -0.25 7.28
N ALA A 383 0.61 0.65 7.34
CA ALA A 383 1.85 0.51 8.10
C ALA A 383 2.09 1.79 8.90
N TYR A 384 2.72 1.64 10.05
CA TYR A 384 3.22 2.73 10.88
C TYR A 384 4.70 2.51 11.16
N SER A 385 5.52 3.32 10.53
CA SER A 385 6.95 3.43 10.80
C SER A 385 7.15 4.40 11.97
N LEU A 386 7.20 3.85 13.18
CA LEU A 386 7.49 4.58 14.42
C LEU A 386 9.00 4.82 14.49
N VAL A 387 9.44 5.87 13.82
CA VAL A 387 10.86 6.16 13.61
C VAL A 387 11.38 7.28 14.50
N ARG A 388 12.69 7.21 14.77
CA ARG A 388 13.48 8.32 15.33
C ARG A 388 14.94 8.19 14.87
N PRO A 389 15.56 9.25 14.31
CA PRO A 389 15.05 10.62 14.15
C PRO A 389 13.93 10.79 13.11
N PRO A 390 13.19 11.92 13.13
CA PRO A 390 12.20 12.28 12.09
C PRO A 390 12.88 12.59 10.74
N GLY A 391 12.09 12.92 9.70
CA GLY A 391 12.57 13.06 8.34
C GLY A 391 12.08 14.25 7.52
N HIS A 392 10.90 14.83 7.79
CA HIS A 392 10.24 15.73 6.82
C HIS A 392 10.98 17.04 6.48
N HIS A 393 11.91 17.49 7.33
CA HIS A 393 12.75 18.67 7.09
C HIS A 393 14.04 18.40 6.30
N ALA A 394 14.41 17.12 6.10
CA ALA A 394 15.59 16.79 5.32
C ALA A 394 15.31 16.98 3.81
N GLU A 395 16.01 17.93 3.21
CA GLU A 395 16.01 18.22 1.77
C GLU A 395 16.96 17.27 1.03
N SER A 396 16.95 17.30 -0.31
CA SER A 396 17.83 16.45 -1.13
C SER A 396 19.33 16.64 -0.85
N GLU A 397 19.73 17.82 -0.36
CA GLU A 397 21.12 18.17 -0.03
C GLU A 397 21.28 18.76 1.38
N ALA A 398 20.29 18.67 2.26
CA ALA A 398 20.45 19.27 3.59
C ALA A 398 19.70 18.53 4.70
N PHE A 399 20.31 18.51 5.88
CA PHE A 399 19.69 18.08 7.13
C PHE A 399 19.21 19.30 7.94
N GLY A 400 18.29 19.10 8.86
CA GLY A 400 17.75 20.15 9.72
C GLY A 400 16.42 19.74 10.36
N GLY A 401 15.90 20.52 11.30
CA GLY A 401 14.67 20.23 12.03
C GLY A 401 14.72 18.88 12.74
N PHE A 402 15.87 18.50 13.29
CA PHE A 402 16.15 17.16 13.84
C PHE A 402 16.18 16.01 12.80
N CYS A 403 15.99 16.30 11.52
CA CYS A 403 15.91 15.34 10.42
C CYS A 403 17.24 15.23 9.66
N TYR A 404 17.67 14.00 9.35
CA TYR A 404 18.91 13.76 8.57
C TYR A 404 18.66 13.09 7.22
N PHE A 405 17.69 12.18 7.16
CA PHE A 405 17.18 11.61 5.92
C PHE A 405 15.66 11.69 5.94
N ASN A 406 15.08 12.05 4.80
CA ASN A 406 13.64 12.09 4.65
C ASN A 406 13.07 10.70 4.38
N SER A 407 12.84 9.93 5.45
CA SER A 407 12.34 8.55 5.37
C SER A 407 10.99 8.46 4.66
N GLY A 408 10.08 9.41 4.91
CA GLY A 408 8.80 9.51 4.22
C GLY A 408 8.94 9.75 2.71
N ALA A 409 9.80 10.68 2.30
CA ALA A 409 10.05 10.96 0.89
C ALA A 409 10.74 9.79 0.17
N ILE A 410 11.67 9.10 0.82
CA ILE A 410 12.30 7.89 0.25
C ILE A 410 11.24 6.80 -0.01
N ALA A 411 10.35 6.57 0.95
CA ALA A 411 9.23 5.65 0.77
C ALA A 411 8.25 6.10 -0.33
N ALA A 412 7.91 7.40 -0.38
CA ALA A 412 7.03 7.96 -1.41
C ALA A 412 7.63 7.83 -2.81
N HIS A 413 8.92 8.11 -2.98
CA HIS A 413 9.63 7.90 -4.25
C HIS A 413 9.60 6.42 -4.65
N HIS A 414 9.81 5.50 -3.71
CA HIS A 414 9.70 4.07 -4.01
C HIS A 414 8.29 3.66 -4.46
N LEU A 415 7.25 4.15 -3.79
CA LEU A 415 5.86 3.87 -4.14
C LEU A 415 5.45 4.52 -5.48
N SER A 416 6.06 5.65 -5.86
CA SER A 416 5.76 6.34 -7.12
C SER A 416 6.12 5.53 -8.37
N ASP A 417 7.04 4.56 -8.26
CA ASP A 417 7.33 3.61 -9.34
C ASP A 417 6.12 2.71 -9.67
N HIS A 418 5.17 2.58 -8.74
CA HIS A 418 4.02 1.68 -8.84
C HIS A 418 2.67 2.38 -9.02
N GLY A 419 2.59 3.70 -8.80
CA GLY A 419 1.38 4.51 -9.00
C GLY A 419 1.49 5.87 -8.34
N LYS A 420 0.47 6.73 -8.53
CA LYS A 420 0.48 8.08 -7.95
C LYS A 420 0.49 8.05 -6.43
N VAL A 421 1.29 8.92 -5.82
CA VAL A 421 1.42 9.03 -4.37
C VAL A 421 0.98 10.41 -3.91
N VAL A 422 0.35 10.48 -2.74
CA VAL A 422 0.25 11.73 -1.97
C VAL A 422 1.17 11.62 -0.76
N MET A 423 1.92 12.68 -0.48
CA MET A 423 2.50 12.92 0.83
C MET A 423 1.64 13.93 1.57
N LEU A 424 0.92 13.49 2.61
CA LEU A 424 0.19 14.38 3.51
C LEU A 424 1.03 14.59 4.77
N ASP A 425 1.36 15.83 5.06
CA ASP A 425 2.05 16.22 6.28
C ASP A 425 1.08 16.93 7.22
N ILE A 426 0.91 16.35 8.41
CA ILE A 426 0.08 16.87 9.50
C ILE A 426 0.88 17.19 10.76
N ASP A 427 2.21 17.22 10.65
CA ASP A 427 3.09 17.82 11.66
C ASP A 427 2.79 19.32 11.81
N TYR A 428 3.07 19.89 12.99
CA TYR A 428 2.88 21.32 13.21
C TYR A 428 3.75 22.17 12.27
N HIS A 429 4.93 21.68 11.91
CA HIS A 429 5.87 22.38 11.05
C HIS A 429 5.69 22.00 9.58
N HIS A 430 6.05 22.92 8.69
CA HIS A 430 6.04 22.62 7.26
C HIS A 430 7.16 21.61 6.92
N GLY A 431 6.79 20.50 6.28
CA GLY A 431 7.72 19.53 5.71
C GLY A 431 8.44 20.04 4.45
N ASN A 432 9.28 21.08 4.60
CA ASN A 432 10.03 21.70 3.51
C ASN A 432 10.90 20.72 2.72
N GLY A 433 11.47 19.71 3.38
CA GLY A 433 12.28 18.70 2.73
C GLY A 433 11.48 17.89 1.72
N ALA A 434 10.29 17.41 2.13
CA ALA A 434 9.41 16.69 1.22
C ALA A 434 8.94 17.59 0.06
N GLN A 435 8.60 18.85 0.34
CA GLN A 435 8.25 19.82 -0.71
C GLN A 435 9.39 19.99 -1.72
N GLU A 436 10.62 20.22 -1.28
CA GLU A 436 11.78 20.44 -2.16
C GLU A 436 12.05 19.23 -3.06
N ILE A 437 12.05 18.03 -2.48
CA ILE A 437 12.34 16.76 -3.18
C ILE A 437 11.37 16.51 -4.34
N PHE A 438 10.09 16.90 -4.20
CA PHE A 438 9.05 16.64 -5.20
C PHE A 438 8.58 17.89 -5.94
N TYR A 439 9.21 19.06 -5.74
CA TYR A 439 8.68 20.34 -6.22
C TYR A 439 8.46 20.42 -7.74
N ASN A 440 9.28 19.68 -8.50
CA ASN A 440 9.22 19.60 -9.97
C ASN A 440 8.49 18.36 -10.50
N ARG A 441 7.84 17.58 -9.63
CA ARG A 441 7.28 16.26 -9.92
C ARG A 441 5.75 16.24 -9.76
N LYS A 442 5.07 15.49 -10.63
CA LYS A 442 3.61 15.32 -10.62
C LYS A 442 3.13 13.94 -10.20
N ASP A 443 4.06 12.99 -10.06
CA ASP A 443 3.79 11.61 -9.64
C ASP A 443 3.64 11.50 -8.10
N VAL A 444 4.19 12.47 -7.37
CA VAL A 444 4.01 12.64 -5.91
C VAL A 444 3.42 14.02 -5.64
N PHE A 445 2.21 14.07 -5.07
CA PHE A 445 1.56 15.31 -4.66
C PHE A 445 1.82 15.57 -3.17
N THR A 446 2.54 16.65 -2.87
CA THR A 446 2.82 17.10 -1.50
C THR A 446 1.73 18.03 -0.99
N ILE A 447 1.20 17.72 0.21
CA ILE A 447 0.21 18.53 0.91
C ILE A 447 0.68 18.68 2.35
N SER A 448 0.76 19.91 2.87
CA SER A 448 1.18 20.15 4.26
C SER A 448 0.24 21.13 4.96
N ILE A 449 -0.16 20.80 6.20
CA ILE A 449 -0.99 21.64 7.08
C ILE A 449 -0.17 22.00 8.31
N HIS A 450 0.24 23.26 8.43
CA HIS A 450 1.26 23.68 9.40
C HIS A 450 1.02 25.08 9.94
N GLY A 451 1.75 25.46 10.99
CA GLY A 451 1.82 26.85 11.46
C GLY A 451 2.43 27.75 10.40
N HIS A 452 1.89 28.95 10.22
CA HIS A 452 2.35 29.85 9.16
C HIS A 452 3.86 30.14 9.32
N PRO A 453 4.65 30.04 8.23
CA PRO A 453 6.10 30.22 8.29
C PRO A 453 6.56 31.58 8.85
N ARG A 454 5.70 32.61 8.87
CA ARG A 454 6.04 33.93 9.40
C ARG A 454 6.41 33.92 10.90
N TYR A 455 6.00 32.90 11.64
CA TYR A 455 6.29 32.76 13.07
C TYR A 455 6.72 31.34 13.46
N SER A 456 6.76 30.40 12.51
CA SER A 456 7.04 28.99 12.77
C SER A 456 8.13 28.47 11.82
N TYR A 457 9.01 27.62 12.36
CA TYR A 457 10.00 26.92 11.56
C TYR A 457 9.30 26.14 10.41
N PRO A 458 9.83 26.16 9.18
CA PRO A 458 11.18 26.54 8.75
C PRO A 458 11.38 28.01 8.33
N TYR A 459 10.37 28.88 8.51
CA TYR A 459 10.39 30.32 8.22
C TYR A 459 10.51 30.75 6.75
N PHE A 460 11.21 30.00 5.92
CA PHE A 460 11.59 30.40 4.56
C PHE A 460 10.84 29.64 3.46
N SER A 461 9.95 28.73 3.84
CA SER A 461 9.08 27.96 2.95
C SER A 461 7.82 27.51 3.69
N GLY A 462 6.81 27.06 2.94
CA GLY A 462 5.49 26.69 3.46
C GLY A 462 4.43 27.77 3.20
N PHE A 463 4.75 28.79 2.40
CA PHE A 463 3.77 29.79 2.02
C PHE A 463 2.74 29.21 1.04
N ASP A 464 1.54 29.77 1.02
CA ASP A 464 0.42 29.24 0.23
C ASP A 464 0.58 29.49 -1.27
N ASP A 465 1.46 30.38 -1.71
CA ASP A 465 1.78 30.66 -3.11
C ASP A 465 2.79 29.67 -3.73
N GLU A 466 3.45 28.86 -2.92
CA GLU A 466 4.37 27.80 -3.35
C GLU A 466 3.58 26.60 -3.92
N LYS A 467 3.37 26.57 -5.24
CA LYS A 467 2.52 25.57 -5.92
C LYS A 467 3.27 24.53 -6.76
N GLY A 468 4.59 24.41 -6.58
CA GLY A 468 5.43 23.56 -7.42
C GLY A 468 5.84 24.24 -8.73
N GLU A 469 6.81 23.64 -9.41
CA GLU A 469 7.43 24.17 -10.63
C GLU A 469 7.48 23.13 -11.75
N GLY A 470 7.68 23.58 -12.99
CA GLY A 470 7.76 22.68 -14.14
C GLY A 470 6.57 21.74 -14.26
N GLU A 471 6.84 20.43 -14.37
CA GLU A 471 5.79 19.41 -14.39
C GLU A 471 5.05 19.26 -13.06
N GLY A 472 5.66 19.64 -11.94
CA GLY A 472 5.09 19.59 -10.59
C GLY A 472 4.19 20.77 -10.24
N LYS A 473 4.02 21.76 -11.13
CA LYS A 473 3.10 22.87 -10.90
C LYS A 473 1.66 22.36 -10.70
N GLY A 474 1.06 22.73 -9.57
CA GLY A 474 -0.24 22.26 -9.11
C GLY A 474 -0.20 21.00 -8.23
N TYR A 475 0.98 20.42 -8.01
CA TYR A 475 1.23 19.22 -7.19
C TYR A 475 2.05 19.52 -5.94
N ASN A 476 2.03 20.76 -5.47
CA ASN A 476 2.38 21.15 -4.10
C ASN A 476 1.27 22.03 -3.51
N LEU A 477 0.83 21.74 -2.28
CA LEU A 477 -0.24 22.48 -1.62
C LEU A 477 0.04 22.70 -0.14
N ASN A 478 0.36 23.93 0.21
CA ASN A 478 0.54 24.37 1.59
C ASN A 478 -0.74 24.99 2.17
N PHE A 479 -1.03 24.66 3.42
CA PHE A 479 -2.04 25.30 4.26
C PHE A 479 -1.37 25.93 5.49
N PRO A 480 -0.73 27.11 5.34
CA PRO A 480 -0.20 27.86 6.48
C PRO A 480 -1.35 28.40 7.33
N LEU A 481 -1.44 27.99 8.58
CA LEU A 481 -2.49 28.37 9.52
C LEU A 481 -2.00 29.40 10.52
N LYS A 482 -2.90 30.13 11.19
CA LYS A 482 -2.56 31.12 12.24
C LYS A 482 -2.20 30.47 13.58
N GLU A 483 -1.53 31.23 14.47
CA GLU A 483 -1.20 30.77 15.82
C GLU A 483 -2.45 30.42 16.62
N ASN A 484 -2.31 29.53 17.60
CA ASN A 484 -3.37 29.20 18.57
C ASN A 484 -4.65 28.65 17.92
N LEU A 485 -4.51 27.89 16.84
CA LEU A 485 -5.60 27.19 16.18
C LEU A 485 -6.11 26.01 17.02
N ASP A 486 -7.44 25.91 17.16
CA ASP A 486 -8.07 24.77 17.83
C ASP A 486 -8.30 23.57 16.89
N GLY A 487 -8.68 22.44 17.48
CA GLY A 487 -8.93 21.21 16.73
C GLY A 487 -10.12 21.29 15.76
N GLU A 488 -11.12 22.14 15.98
CA GLU A 488 -12.24 22.27 15.06
C GLU A 488 -11.84 23.00 13.79
N ALA A 489 -11.15 24.13 13.93
CA ALA A 489 -10.60 24.88 12.80
C ALA A 489 -9.58 24.03 12.03
N TYR A 490 -8.73 23.27 12.72
CA TYR A 490 -7.81 22.32 12.08
C TYR A 490 -8.54 21.29 11.21
N ARG A 491 -9.61 20.68 11.75
CA ARG A 491 -10.39 19.68 11.01
C ARG A 491 -11.05 20.21 9.75
N LYS A 492 -11.47 21.48 9.74
CA LYS A 492 -12.03 22.12 8.53
C LYS A 492 -10.98 22.16 7.41
N VAL A 493 -9.74 22.47 7.74
CA VAL A 493 -8.61 22.47 6.78
C VAL A 493 -8.26 21.05 6.36
N LEU A 494 -8.17 20.11 7.31
CA LEU A 494 -7.94 18.69 7.01
C LEU A 494 -9.01 18.15 6.05
N ALA A 495 -10.29 18.49 6.23
CA ALA A 495 -11.36 18.08 5.33
C ALA A 495 -11.12 18.55 3.88
N ILE A 496 -10.63 19.79 3.70
CA ILE A 496 -10.27 20.34 2.38
C ILE A 496 -9.09 19.58 1.79
N ALA A 497 -8.03 19.34 2.57
CA ALA A 497 -6.88 18.55 2.13
C ALA A 497 -7.30 17.15 1.67
N LEU A 498 -8.13 16.45 2.46
CA LEU A 498 -8.65 15.12 2.12
C LEU A 498 -9.51 15.13 0.86
N ASP A 499 -10.28 16.18 0.59
CA ASP A 499 -11.01 16.35 -0.67
C ASP A 499 -10.06 16.46 -1.87
N LYS A 500 -8.95 17.22 -1.74
CA LYS A 500 -7.91 17.29 -2.77
C LYS A 500 -7.26 15.94 -3.03
N ILE A 501 -7.02 15.15 -1.97
CA ILE A 501 -6.50 13.78 -2.08
C ILE A 501 -7.47 12.89 -2.87
N ARG A 502 -8.76 12.92 -2.55
CA ARG A 502 -9.78 12.14 -3.28
C ARG A 502 -9.80 12.51 -4.77
N LYS A 503 -9.75 13.82 -5.08
CA LYS A 503 -9.73 14.33 -6.46
C LYS A 503 -8.48 13.90 -7.24
N TYR A 504 -7.32 13.88 -6.59
CA TYR A 504 -6.08 13.40 -7.20
C TYR A 504 -6.10 11.87 -7.44
N SER A 505 -6.91 11.13 -6.67
CA SER A 505 -7.09 9.68 -6.77
C SER A 505 -5.77 8.90 -6.72
N PRO A 506 -4.95 9.07 -5.67
CA PRO A 506 -3.69 8.36 -5.53
C PRO A 506 -3.88 6.88 -5.25
N GLN A 507 -2.82 6.12 -5.51
CA GLN A 507 -2.71 4.70 -5.24
C GLN A 507 -2.18 4.47 -3.83
N PHE A 508 -1.37 5.39 -3.32
CA PHE A 508 -0.77 5.33 -1.99
C PHE A 508 -0.80 6.69 -1.30
N LEU A 509 -0.92 6.68 0.02
CA LEU A 509 -0.74 7.85 0.87
C LEU A 509 0.43 7.60 1.82
N VAL A 510 1.42 8.50 1.82
CA VAL A 510 2.42 8.58 2.87
C VAL A 510 2.02 9.73 3.79
N LEU A 511 1.76 9.42 5.06
CA LEU A 511 1.35 10.38 6.08
C LEU A 511 2.54 10.69 6.99
N ALA A 512 3.07 11.90 6.91
CA ALA A 512 3.98 12.44 7.92
C ALA A 512 3.15 12.85 9.14
N LEU A 513 3.27 12.07 10.23
CA LEU A 513 2.50 12.22 11.46
C LEU A 513 3.34 12.90 12.53
N GLY A 514 3.17 14.21 12.69
CA GLY A 514 3.57 14.92 13.90
C GLY A 514 2.43 14.97 14.92
N LEU A 515 2.80 14.93 16.20
CA LEU A 515 1.87 15.05 17.33
C LEU A 515 2.10 16.34 18.15
N ASP A 516 2.90 17.26 17.63
CA ASP A 516 3.24 18.57 18.16
C ASP A 516 2.20 19.66 17.87
N THR A 517 1.17 19.34 17.08
CA THR A 517 -0.06 20.15 17.02
C THR A 517 -0.86 20.11 18.34
N ALA A 518 -0.45 19.27 19.29
CA ALA A 518 -1.11 19.08 20.58
C ALA A 518 -0.99 20.28 21.52
N LYS A 519 -2.02 20.48 22.34
CA LYS A 519 -2.05 21.56 23.34
C LYS A 519 -0.86 21.53 24.29
N GLY A 520 -0.07 22.60 24.22
CA GLY A 520 1.07 22.85 25.08
C GLY A 520 2.26 21.93 24.79
N ASP A 521 2.37 21.40 23.57
CA ASP A 521 3.64 20.93 23.04
C ASP A 521 4.66 22.08 23.02
N PRO A 522 5.95 21.85 23.36
CA PRO A 522 6.93 22.94 23.43
C PRO A 522 7.32 23.52 22.06
N THR A 523 6.98 22.86 20.95
CA THR A 523 7.38 23.28 19.60
C THR A 523 6.22 23.83 18.76
N GLY A 524 4.99 23.65 19.23
CA GLY A 524 3.76 24.03 18.52
C GLY A 524 2.87 24.98 19.30
N SER A 525 2.15 25.86 18.58
CA SER A 525 1.19 26.81 19.16
C SER A 525 -0.26 26.35 19.07
N PHE A 526 -0.56 25.23 18.40
CA PHE A 526 -1.93 24.74 18.28
C PHE A 526 -2.43 24.09 19.58
N SER A 527 -3.74 23.93 19.69
CA SER A 527 -4.39 23.43 20.90
C SER A 527 -5.18 22.14 20.69
N LEU A 528 -4.70 21.23 19.83
CA LEU A 528 -5.38 19.95 19.62
C LEU A 528 -5.33 19.09 20.88
N MET A 529 -6.46 18.47 21.18
CA MET A 529 -6.65 17.54 22.30
C MET A 529 -6.73 16.11 21.77
N ALA A 530 -6.62 15.12 22.65
CA ALA A 530 -6.69 13.70 22.30
C ALA A 530 -7.91 13.33 21.41
N LYS A 531 -9.08 13.95 21.67
CA LYS A 531 -10.30 13.75 20.86
C LYS A 531 -10.14 14.23 19.41
N ASP A 532 -9.35 15.29 19.19
CA ASP A 532 -9.12 15.87 17.87
C ASP A 532 -8.20 14.96 17.06
N PHE A 533 -7.18 14.36 17.69
CA PHE A 533 -6.35 13.33 17.07
C PHE A 533 -7.16 12.10 16.64
N ARG A 534 -8.09 11.62 17.48
CA ARG A 534 -8.99 10.51 17.10
C ARG A 534 -9.81 10.86 15.86
N GLU A 535 -10.40 12.05 15.85
CA GLU A 535 -11.21 12.47 14.72
C GLU A 535 -10.38 12.65 13.43
N ASN A 536 -9.19 13.24 13.52
CA ASN A 536 -8.25 13.35 12.40
C ASN A 536 -7.88 11.97 11.84
N GLY A 537 -7.52 11.02 12.72
CA GLY A 537 -7.26 9.64 12.36
C GLY A 537 -8.44 9.01 11.64
N ARG A 538 -9.66 9.17 12.16
CA ARG A 538 -10.90 8.65 11.56
C ARG A 538 -11.15 9.19 10.15
N MET A 539 -10.98 10.49 9.95
CA MET A 539 -11.13 11.13 8.64
C MET A 539 -10.11 10.60 7.61
N ILE A 540 -8.86 10.41 8.03
CA ILE A 540 -7.79 9.89 7.17
C ILE A 540 -7.99 8.39 6.86
N GLY A 541 -8.29 7.57 7.87
CA GLY A 541 -8.56 6.13 7.69
C GLY A 541 -9.73 5.85 6.76
N ALA A 542 -10.73 6.74 6.74
CA ALA A 542 -11.88 6.67 5.85
C ALA A 542 -11.57 6.93 4.37
N LEU A 543 -10.35 7.39 4.02
CA LEU A 543 -9.92 7.48 2.61
C LEU A 543 -9.84 6.09 1.94
N ASN A 544 -9.71 5.02 2.73
CA ASN A 544 -9.66 3.65 2.23
C ASN A 544 -8.55 3.40 1.19
N LEU A 545 -7.43 4.13 1.34
CA LEU A 545 -6.20 3.93 0.58
C LEU A 545 -5.26 2.97 1.34
N PRO A 546 -4.25 2.39 0.67
CA PRO A 546 -3.02 1.94 1.31
C PRO A 546 -2.28 3.13 1.91
N ILE A 547 -2.04 3.12 3.22
CA ILE A 547 -1.47 4.27 3.95
C ILE A 547 -0.22 3.87 4.73
N LEU A 548 0.90 4.53 4.46
CA LEU A 548 2.11 4.46 5.28
C LEU A 548 2.15 5.68 6.19
N VAL A 549 2.03 5.47 7.48
CA VAL A 549 2.23 6.51 8.49
C VAL A 549 3.70 6.52 8.90
N VAL A 550 4.35 7.67 8.86
CA VAL A 550 5.75 7.87 9.28
C VAL A 550 5.75 8.87 10.43
N GLN A 551 6.34 8.49 11.57
CA GLN A 551 6.41 9.38 12.73
C GLN A 551 7.35 10.57 12.47
N GLU A 552 6.87 11.79 12.69
CA GLU A 552 7.65 13.03 12.65
C GLU A 552 7.79 13.60 14.08
N GLY A 553 7.30 14.81 14.36
CA GLY A 553 7.42 15.53 15.61
C GLY A 553 6.47 15.10 16.74
N GLY A 554 6.31 15.97 17.75
CA GLY A 554 5.59 15.70 19.00
C GLY A 554 6.53 15.38 20.16
N TYR A 555 6.57 16.27 21.15
CA TYR A 555 7.65 16.34 22.14
C TYR A 555 7.17 16.44 23.58
N LYS A 556 5.88 16.72 23.81
CA LYS A 556 5.27 16.61 25.15
C LYS A 556 5.01 15.15 25.55
N THR A 557 6.04 14.51 26.09
CA THR A 557 6.06 13.07 26.41
C THR A 557 4.91 12.60 27.32
N GLN A 558 4.40 13.47 28.20
CA GLN A 558 3.28 13.14 29.10
C GLN A 558 1.97 12.85 28.35
N THR A 559 1.76 13.50 27.20
CA THR A 559 0.53 13.35 26.40
C THR A 559 0.77 12.68 25.05
N LEU A 560 2.02 12.59 24.60
CA LEU A 560 2.42 12.09 23.28
C LEU A 560 1.81 10.71 22.96
N GLY A 561 1.99 9.73 23.84
CA GLY A 561 1.44 8.39 23.63
C GLY A 561 -0.09 8.36 23.63
N ILE A 562 -0.74 9.20 24.45
CA ILE A 562 -2.21 9.29 24.51
C ILE A 562 -2.74 9.84 23.19
N ASN A 563 -2.08 10.86 22.63
CA ASN A 563 -2.43 11.44 21.34
C ASN A 563 -2.23 10.42 20.20
N ALA A 564 -1.10 9.69 20.18
CA ALA A 564 -0.83 8.63 19.22
C ALA A 564 -1.90 7.53 19.27
N ARG A 565 -2.22 7.03 20.47
CA ARG A 565 -3.26 6.01 20.67
C ARG A 565 -4.60 6.48 20.14
N ASN A 566 -5.01 7.71 20.46
CA ASN A 566 -6.28 8.25 19.98
C ASN A 566 -6.30 8.39 18.46
N PHE A 567 -5.23 8.92 17.85
CA PHE A 567 -5.07 8.96 16.39
C PHE A 567 -5.29 7.57 15.78
N PHE A 568 -4.58 6.56 16.26
CA PHE A 568 -4.69 5.21 15.71
C PHE A 568 -6.01 4.50 16.02
N THR A 569 -6.66 4.78 17.15
CA THR A 569 -8.04 4.33 17.42
C THR A 569 -8.99 4.87 16.36
N GLY A 570 -8.94 6.17 16.08
CA GLY A 570 -9.79 6.76 15.05
C GLY A 570 -9.43 6.27 13.66
N PHE A 571 -8.14 6.18 13.34
CA PHE A 571 -7.65 5.66 12.06
C PHE A 571 -8.15 4.23 11.80
N TRP A 572 -8.09 3.36 12.80
CA TRP A 572 -8.66 2.01 12.74
C TRP A 572 -10.18 2.01 12.51
N GLU A 573 -10.92 2.87 13.21
CA GLU A 573 -12.37 3.04 13.04
C GLU A 573 -12.70 3.46 11.60
N GLY A 574 -11.99 4.46 11.08
CA GLY A 574 -12.15 4.95 9.70
C GLY A 574 -11.89 3.87 8.66
N MET A 575 -10.84 3.07 8.84
CA MET A 575 -10.53 1.94 7.95
C MET A 575 -11.56 0.80 7.99
N SER A 576 -12.29 0.67 9.09
CA SER A 576 -13.23 -0.43 9.36
C SER A 576 -14.69 -0.12 8.99
N ALA A 577 -15.07 1.17 8.95
CA ALA A 577 -16.47 1.62 8.82
C ALA A 577 -17.20 1.22 7.52
N ARG A 578 -16.51 0.77 6.46
CA ARG A 578 -17.17 0.27 5.23
C ARG A 578 -17.67 -1.16 5.31
N ASN A 579 -17.19 -1.95 6.28
CA ASN A 579 -17.55 -3.37 6.37
C ASN A 579 -18.95 -3.59 6.98
N SER A 580 -19.47 -2.64 7.76
CA SER A 580 -20.80 -2.73 8.37
C SER A 580 -21.92 -2.30 7.42
N ALA A 581 -21.65 -1.38 6.48
CA ALA A 581 -22.64 -0.94 5.48
C ALA A 581 -22.83 -1.95 4.31
N ALA A 582 -21.97 -2.97 4.21
CA ALA A 582 -22.15 -4.11 3.31
C ALA A 582 -22.82 -5.32 4.00
N ALA A 583 -23.06 -5.23 5.32
CA ALA A 583 -23.69 -6.26 6.15
C ALA A 583 -25.09 -5.85 6.66
N SER A 584 -25.59 -4.69 6.21
CA SER A 584 -26.93 -4.15 6.43
C SER A 584 -27.58 -3.88 5.08
#